data_AF-A0A8H7M0H8-F1
#
_entry.id   AF-A0A8H7M0H8-F1
#
_cell.length_a   1.000
_cell.length_b   1.000
_cell.length_c   1.000
_cell.angle_alpha   90.00
_cell.angle_beta   90.00
_cell.angle_gamma   90.00
#
_symmetry.space_group_name_H-M   'P 1'
#
loop_
_entity.id
_entity.type
_entity.pdbx_description
1 polymer ?
#
loop_
_entity_poly.entity_id
_entity_poly.type
_entity_poly.pdbx_seq_one_letter_code
_entity_poly.pdbx_strand_id
1 'polypeptide(L)'
;MRNLIPLGVIPGPNKPKDFDSFLVPFVEECIDLAKGIDTYNAMTGQTFTLHVHPVIISGDMQAIKYLQNFKGPNGCVPCCGCLMVGVYHADKKTYYIPLAEPIATDSSLANVNSYNPHNLPLCTDKKTSIQTRKIDKALTAGLAEDLRKRTGICGPSILDCIPSIQRPSLYPHEFMHLFLLNHGPALVLLWVGTHPGISDAGSGYYLLLRAVWTAIGIETEEATYLLPARFI
;
A
#
# COMPACT_ATOMS: atom_id res chain seq x y z
N MET A 1 1.96 -22.60 4.98
CA MET A 1 2.53 -22.21 3.66
C MET A 1 3.05 -23.42 2.86
N ARG A 2 2.41 -23.81 1.75
CA ARG A 2 3.03 -24.63 0.69
C ARG A 2 3.34 -23.66 -0.45
N ASN A 3 4.47 -23.83 -1.16
CA ASN A 3 4.89 -22.98 -2.28
C ASN A 3 5.40 -21.58 -1.91
N LEU A 4 5.91 -21.40 -0.69
CA LEU A 4 6.67 -20.19 -0.33
C LEU A 4 8.16 -20.51 -0.35
N ILE A 5 8.90 -19.77 -1.16
CA ILE A 5 10.36 -19.87 -1.23
C ILE A 5 10.92 -18.62 -0.54
N PRO A 6 11.52 -18.74 0.65
CA PRO A 6 12.16 -17.61 1.30
C PRO A 6 13.40 -17.22 0.51
N LEU A 7 13.40 -16.01 -0.07
CA LEU A 7 14.50 -15.52 -0.90
C LEU A 7 15.54 -14.74 -0.09
N GLY A 8 15.16 -14.17 1.04
CA GLY A 8 16.07 -13.36 1.87
C GLY A 8 15.44 -12.90 3.17
N VAL A 9 16.29 -12.40 4.06
CA VAL A 9 15.90 -11.83 5.36
C VAL A 9 16.61 -10.49 5.52
N ILE A 10 15.83 -9.43 5.77
CA ILE A 10 16.36 -8.14 6.18
C ILE A 10 16.40 -8.11 7.72
N PRO A 11 17.59 -8.04 8.34
CA PRO A 11 17.70 -8.12 9.79
C PRO A 11 17.16 -6.86 10.49
N GLY A 12 16.52 -7.06 11.64
CA GLY A 12 16.11 -5.99 12.55
C GLY A 12 17.22 -5.57 13.53
N PRO A 13 16.91 -4.80 14.59
CA PRO A 13 15.58 -4.36 15.03
C PRO A 13 15.12 -3.05 14.38
N ASN A 14 16.02 -2.33 13.71
CA ASN A 14 15.73 -1.03 13.12
C ASN A 14 15.45 -1.14 11.63
N LYS A 15 14.69 -0.17 11.09
CA LYS A 15 14.51 -0.06 9.64
C LYS A 15 15.87 0.10 8.93
N PRO A 16 16.09 -0.58 7.79
CA PRO A 16 17.20 -0.31 6.91
C PRO A 16 17.29 1.17 6.55
N LYS A 17 18.52 1.70 6.49
CA LYS A 17 18.76 3.04 5.93
C LYS A 17 18.57 3.04 4.42
N ASP A 18 18.97 1.94 3.79
CA ASP A 18 18.88 1.72 2.35
C ASP A 18 18.23 0.35 2.13
N PHE A 19 16.94 0.35 1.77
CA PHE A 19 16.21 -0.88 1.46
C PHE A 19 16.69 -1.52 0.15
N ASP A 20 17.06 -0.69 -0.83
CA ASP A 20 17.41 -1.13 -2.18
C ASP A 20 18.67 -2.01 -2.14
N SER A 21 19.62 -1.70 -1.25
CA SER A 21 20.85 -2.49 -1.05
C SER A 21 20.60 -3.99 -0.74
N PHE A 22 19.49 -4.32 -0.09
CA PHE A 22 19.13 -5.71 0.24
C PHE A 22 18.46 -6.45 -0.93
N LEU A 23 17.98 -5.71 -1.93
CA LEU A 23 17.22 -6.24 -3.05
C LEU A 23 18.07 -6.41 -4.31
N VAL A 24 19.32 -5.93 -4.31
CA VAL A 24 20.26 -6.06 -5.45
C VAL A 24 20.33 -7.50 -5.97
N PRO A 25 20.59 -8.54 -5.13
CA PRO A 25 20.73 -9.90 -5.64
C PRO A 25 19.43 -10.42 -6.26
N PHE A 26 18.28 -10.05 -5.69
CA PHE A 26 16.97 -10.44 -6.21
C PHE A 26 16.69 -9.77 -7.57
N VAL A 27 17.05 -8.49 -7.72
CA VAL A 27 16.85 -7.74 -8.96
C VAL A 27 17.76 -8.29 -10.07
N GLU A 28 19.02 -8.56 -9.77
CA GLU A 28 19.98 -9.16 -10.72
C GLU A 28 19.48 -10.52 -11.21
N GLU A 29 19.08 -11.40 -10.29
CA GLU A 29 18.49 -12.72 -10.60
C GLU A 29 17.24 -12.57 -11.48
N CYS A 30 16.33 -11.65 -11.15
CA CYS A 30 15.12 -11.41 -11.96
C CYS A 30 15.43 -10.92 -13.37
N ILE A 31 16.47 -10.09 -13.53
CA ILE A 31 16.91 -9.61 -14.85
C ILE A 31 17.45 -10.77 -15.69
N ASP A 32 18.23 -11.67 -15.09
CA ASP A 32 18.79 -12.82 -15.78
C ASP A 32 17.71 -13.87 -16.10
N LEU A 33 16.83 -14.18 -15.16
CA LEU A 33 15.69 -15.06 -15.38
C LEU A 33 14.72 -14.51 -16.43
N ALA A 34 14.59 -13.20 -16.57
CA ALA A 34 13.76 -12.60 -17.63
C ALA A 34 14.36 -12.85 -19.03
N LYS A 35 15.69 -12.93 -19.17
CA LYS A 35 16.36 -13.24 -20.45
C LYS A 35 16.16 -14.69 -20.87
N GLY A 36 15.94 -15.58 -19.91
CA GLY A 36 15.79 -17.02 -20.12
C GLY A 36 17.07 -17.77 -19.75
N ILE A 37 16.91 -18.83 -18.96
CA ILE A 37 18.01 -19.70 -18.54
C ILE A 37 17.75 -21.16 -18.92
N ASP A 38 18.78 -21.86 -19.35
CA ASP A 38 18.69 -23.30 -19.62
C ASP A 38 18.47 -24.06 -18.31
N THR A 39 17.33 -24.74 -18.21
CA THR A 39 16.90 -25.43 -16.99
C THR A 39 16.56 -26.87 -17.30
N TYR A 40 16.96 -27.78 -16.41
CA TYR A 40 16.65 -29.19 -16.51
C TYR A 40 15.33 -29.53 -15.81
N ASN A 41 14.39 -30.13 -16.54
CA ASN A 41 13.16 -30.65 -15.96
C ASN A 41 13.36 -32.10 -15.51
N ALA A 42 13.45 -32.32 -14.20
CA ALA A 42 13.65 -33.65 -13.63
C ALA A 42 12.47 -34.61 -13.86
N MET A 43 11.26 -34.12 -14.15
CA MET A 43 10.10 -34.97 -14.43
C MET A 43 10.10 -35.50 -15.87
N THR A 44 10.57 -34.70 -16.83
CA THR A 44 10.57 -35.07 -18.26
C THR A 44 11.93 -35.54 -18.75
N GLY A 45 13.00 -35.30 -17.99
CA GLY A 45 14.37 -35.60 -18.38
C GLY A 45 14.93 -34.70 -19.49
N GLN A 46 14.27 -33.57 -19.77
CA GLN A 46 14.61 -32.67 -20.87
C GLN A 46 15.04 -31.30 -20.35
N THR A 47 15.89 -30.62 -21.12
CA THR A 47 16.20 -29.21 -20.90
C THR A 47 15.18 -28.32 -21.59
N PHE A 48 14.88 -27.18 -20.98
CA PHE A 48 14.02 -26.14 -21.53
C PHE A 48 14.54 -24.78 -21.09
N THR A 49 14.22 -23.73 -21.86
CA THR A 49 14.52 -22.36 -21.45
C THR A 49 13.45 -21.86 -20.50
N LEU A 50 13.83 -21.58 -19.25
CA LEU A 50 12.95 -21.04 -18.23
C LEU A 50 13.04 -19.51 -18.22
N HIS A 51 11.89 -18.86 -18.38
CA HIS A 51 11.73 -17.43 -18.10
C HIS A 51 10.92 -17.24 -16.82
N VAL A 52 11.39 -16.38 -15.91
CA VAL A 52 10.66 -16.03 -14.69
C VAL A 52 10.45 -14.53 -14.63
N HIS A 53 9.21 -14.14 -14.35
CA HIS A 53 8.80 -12.74 -14.27
C HIS A 53 8.01 -12.52 -12.97
N PRO A 54 8.53 -11.72 -12.03
CA PRO A 54 7.72 -11.23 -10.91
C PRO A 54 6.52 -10.46 -11.45
N VAL A 55 5.32 -10.82 -10.98
CA VAL A 55 4.06 -10.20 -11.44
C VAL A 55 3.62 -9.09 -10.50
N ILE A 56 3.83 -9.26 -9.20
CA ILE A 56 3.35 -8.36 -8.16
C ILE A 56 4.40 -8.26 -7.04
N ILE A 57 4.57 -7.05 -6.51
CA ILE A 57 5.26 -6.82 -5.24
C ILE A 57 4.22 -6.40 -4.20
N SER A 58 4.01 -7.25 -3.19
CA SER A 58 2.99 -7.03 -2.16
C SER A 58 3.58 -7.14 -0.76
N GLY A 59 2.93 -6.49 0.18
CA GLY A 59 3.31 -6.36 1.58
C GLY A 59 2.42 -5.34 2.26
N ASP A 60 2.52 -5.20 3.57
CA ASP A 60 1.81 -4.13 4.27
C ASP A 60 2.24 -2.75 3.72
N MET A 61 1.36 -1.75 3.85
CA MET A 61 1.63 -0.41 3.29
C MET A 61 2.83 0.29 3.93
N GLN A 62 3.26 -0.13 5.12
CA GLN A 62 4.44 0.42 5.79
C GLN A 62 5.73 -0.13 5.19
N ALA A 63 5.75 -1.39 4.72
CA ALA A 63 6.87 -1.97 3.97
C ALA A 63 6.87 -1.48 2.52
N ILE A 64 5.71 -1.51 1.87
CA ILE A 64 5.56 -1.20 0.43
C ILE A 64 5.99 0.23 0.08
N LYS A 65 5.80 1.21 0.96
CA LYS A 65 6.28 2.59 0.70
C LYS A 65 7.81 2.66 0.54
N TYR A 66 8.56 1.79 1.23
CA TYR A 66 10.02 1.73 1.10
C TYR A 66 10.40 1.05 -0.21
N LEU A 67 9.76 -0.08 -0.54
CA LEU A 67 9.99 -0.79 -1.80
C LEU A 67 9.67 0.07 -3.02
N GLN A 68 8.61 0.87 -2.95
CA GLN A 68 8.23 1.81 -4.01
C GLN A 68 9.05 3.10 -3.99
N ASN A 69 9.80 3.40 -2.93
CA ASN A 69 10.35 4.73 -2.66
C ASN A 69 9.29 5.83 -2.80
N PHE A 70 8.11 5.62 -2.21
CA PHE A 70 7.04 6.62 -2.06
C PHE A 70 7.08 7.24 -0.65
N LYS A 71 6.50 8.42 -0.51
CA LYS A 71 6.25 9.03 0.80
C LYS A 71 5.16 8.22 1.51
N GLY A 72 5.29 8.10 2.83
CA GLY A 72 4.32 7.37 3.65
C GLY A 72 3.07 8.17 3.98
N PRO A 73 2.23 7.64 4.90
CA PRO A 73 0.94 8.22 5.29
C PRO A 73 0.97 9.70 5.71
N ASN A 74 2.10 10.17 6.24
CA ASN A 74 2.26 11.56 6.70
C ASN A 74 2.70 12.52 5.57
N GLY A 75 2.71 12.07 4.32
CA GLY A 75 3.07 12.87 3.16
C GLY A 75 1.95 13.81 2.72
N CYS A 76 2.31 14.88 2.04
CA CYS A 76 1.36 15.79 1.37
C CYS A 76 0.58 15.09 0.24
N VAL A 77 1.22 14.13 -0.43
CA VAL A 77 0.60 13.22 -1.41
C VAL A 77 1.01 11.81 -0.98
N PRO A 78 0.22 11.13 -0.11
CA PRO A 78 0.67 9.89 0.52
C PRO A 78 0.21 8.61 -0.21
N CYS A 79 -0.76 8.70 -1.11
CA CYS A 79 -1.36 7.54 -1.77
C CYS A 79 -0.52 7.08 -2.96
N CYS A 80 -0.35 5.76 -3.14
CA CYS A 80 0.25 5.20 -4.35
C CYS A 80 -0.75 5.02 -5.51
N GLY A 81 -2.07 5.01 -5.24
CA GLY A 81 -3.11 4.87 -6.27
C GLY A 81 -3.66 6.20 -6.83
N CYS A 82 -3.64 7.28 -6.05
CA CYS A 82 -4.14 8.59 -6.47
C CYS A 82 -3.20 9.73 -6.08
N LEU A 83 -3.42 10.89 -6.69
CA LEU A 83 -2.65 12.13 -6.53
C LEU A 83 -3.41 13.18 -5.71
N MET A 84 -4.33 12.73 -4.86
CA MET A 84 -5.02 13.64 -3.93
C MET A 84 -4.00 14.29 -3.02
N VAL A 85 -4.13 15.61 -2.88
CA VAL A 85 -3.30 16.42 -2.00
C VAL A 85 -3.97 16.54 -0.65
N GLY A 86 -3.21 16.29 0.42
CA GLY A 86 -3.68 16.42 1.78
C GLY A 86 -3.80 17.85 2.27
N VAL A 87 -4.77 18.07 3.14
CA VAL A 87 -4.93 19.28 3.93
C VAL A 87 -4.08 19.13 5.19
N TYR A 88 -3.20 20.08 5.45
CA TYR A 88 -2.33 20.05 6.63
C TYR A 88 -3.09 20.47 7.89
N HIS A 89 -3.18 19.57 8.86
CA HIS A 89 -3.74 19.86 10.18
C HIS A 89 -2.62 20.38 11.09
N ALA A 90 -2.64 21.69 11.39
CA ALA A 90 -1.59 22.35 12.16
C ALA A 90 -1.38 21.74 13.57
N ASP A 91 -2.47 21.53 14.33
CA ASP A 91 -2.36 21.02 15.71
C ASP A 91 -1.85 19.59 15.79
N LYS A 92 -2.29 18.73 14.87
CA LYS A 92 -1.89 17.33 14.79
C LYS A 92 -0.60 17.12 14.01
N LYS A 93 -0.08 18.17 13.36
CA LYS A 93 1.11 18.16 12.50
C LYS A 93 1.10 17.00 11.48
N THR A 94 -0.08 16.75 10.90
CA THR A 94 -0.30 15.67 9.95
C THR A 94 -1.11 16.14 8.75
N TYR A 95 -1.03 15.42 7.65
CA TYR A 95 -1.90 15.63 6.50
C TYR A 95 -3.14 14.74 6.64
N TYR A 96 -4.30 15.32 6.36
CA TYR A 96 -5.57 14.62 6.23
C TYR A 96 -5.98 14.65 4.75
N ILE A 97 -6.53 13.55 4.22
CA ILE A 97 -6.84 13.39 2.79
C ILE A 97 -8.36 13.31 2.59
N PRO A 98 -9.10 14.43 2.73
CA PRO A 98 -10.54 14.41 2.53
C PRO A 98 -10.92 14.34 1.05
N LEU A 99 -12.09 13.76 0.78
CA LEU A 99 -12.76 13.95 -0.52
C LEU A 99 -13.25 15.40 -0.68
N ALA A 100 -13.72 16.05 0.37
CA ALA A 100 -14.09 17.46 0.35
C ALA A 100 -13.47 18.17 1.56
N GLU A 101 -12.84 19.31 1.35
CA GLU A 101 -12.26 20.08 2.46
C GLU A 101 -13.32 20.31 3.56
N PRO A 102 -12.95 20.15 4.86
CA PRO A 102 -13.88 20.42 5.94
C PRO A 102 -14.43 21.84 5.81
N ILE A 103 -15.76 21.98 5.79
CA ILE A 103 -16.42 23.27 5.68
C ILE A 103 -15.99 24.11 6.89
N ALA A 104 -15.34 25.25 6.64
CA ALA A 104 -15.07 26.21 7.70
C ALA A 104 -16.42 26.65 8.30
N THR A 105 -16.51 26.75 9.62
CA THR A 105 -17.70 27.23 10.32
C THR A 105 -18.13 28.64 9.90
N ASP A 106 -17.25 29.38 9.22
CA ASP A 106 -17.57 30.64 8.56
C ASP A 106 -17.91 30.39 7.09
N SER A 107 -19.20 30.42 6.79
CA SER A 107 -19.87 30.13 5.53
C SER A 107 -19.59 31.13 4.38
N SER A 108 -18.39 31.69 4.30
CA SER A 108 -18.01 32.69 3.28
C SER A 108 -17.05 32.18 2.20
N LEU A 109 -16.55 30.94 2.29
CA LEU A 109 -15.68 30.34 1.27
C LEU A 109 -16.48 29.50 0.28
N ALA A 110 -17.01 30.16 -0.75
CA ALA A 110 -17.89 29.60 -1.78
C ALA A 110 -17.24 28.61 -2.77
N ASN A 111 -16.06 28.04 -2.47
CA ASN A 111 -15.43 27.02 -3.32
C ASN A 111 -14.72 25.98 -2.43
N VAL A 112 -15.48 25.01 -1.91
CA VAL A 112 -14.89 23.83 -1.28
C VAL A 112 -14.23 23.00 -2.38
N ASN A 113 -12.91 22.90 -2.37
CA ASN A 113 -12.22 21.96 -3.24
C ASN A 113 -12.68 20.55 -2.86
N SER A 114 -13.26 19.85 -3.84
CA SER A 114 -13.70 18.47 -3.66
C SER A 114 -13.23 17.60 -4.81
N TYR A 115 -12.87 16.37 -4.46
CA TYR A 115 -12.53 15.31 -5.37
C TYR A 115 -13.78 14.46 -5.63
N ASN A 116 -14.09 14.22 -6.90
CA ASN A 116 -15.10 13.24 -7.25
C ASN A 116 -14.53 11.83 -6.97
N PRO A 117 -15.12 11.03 -6.07
CA PRO A 117 -14.61 9.70 -5.74
C PRO A 117 -14.60 8.74 -6.94
N HIS A 118 -15.45 8.98 -7.95
CA HIS A 118 -15.50 8.20 -9.19
C HIS A 118 -14.54 8.71 -10.27
N ASN A 119 -13.86 9.84 -10.05
CA ASN A 119 -12.93 10.45 -11.01
C ASN A 119 -11.75 11.11 -10.28
N LEU A 120 -11.08 10.33 -9.43
CA LEU A 120 -9.89 10.79 -8.73
C LEU A 120 -8.72 11.00 -9.69
N PRO A 121 -7.82 11.95 -9.41
CA PRO A 121 -6.59 12.08 -10.18
C PRO A 121 -5.70 10.87 -9.91
N LEU A 122 -5.69 9.88 -10.80
CA LEU A 122 -4.95 8.63 -10.58
C LEU A 122 -3.44 8.80 -10.77
N CYS A 123 -2.70 8.03 -9.97
CA CYS A 123 -1.28 7.77 -10.20
C CYS A 123 -1.16 6.76 -11.35
N THR A 124 -0.21 6.96 -12.25
CA THR A 124 -0.03 6.12 -13.45
C THR A 124 1.46 5.87 -13.65
N ASP A 125 1.83 4.72 -14.21
CA ASP A 125 3.23 4.35 -14.41
C ASP A 125 4.02 5.43 -15.17
N LYS A 126 3.41 5.99 -16.23
CA LYS A 126 4.00 7.07 -17.02
C LYS A 126 4.30 8.32 -16.19
N LYS A 127 3.33 8.79 -15.40
CA LYS A 127 3.51 9.96 -14.52
C LYS A 127 4.59 9.67 -13.48
N THR A 128 4.53 8.52 -12.82
CA THR A 128 5.48 8.11 -11.78
C THR A 128 6.91 8.06 -12.33
N SER A 129 7.12 7.43 -13.49
CA SER A 129 8.42 7.37 -14.15
C SER A 129 8.96 8.76 -14.51
N ILE A 130 8.13 9.63 -15.08
CA ILE A 130 8.52 11.01 -15.43
C ILE A 130 8.91 11.80 -14.17
N GLN A 131 8.11 11.74 -13.10
CA GLN A 131 8.40 12.48 -11.87
C GLN A 131 9.64 11.93 -11.15
N THR A 132 9.81 10.61 -11.13
CA THR A 132 11.01 9.96 -10.59
C THR A 132 12.26 10.44 -11.30
N ARG A 133 12.25 10.47 -12.64
CA ARG A 133 13.37 10.98 -13.45
C ARG A 133 13.66 12.46 -13.18
N LYS A 134 12.64 13.28 -12.93
CA LYS A 134 12.82 14.69 -12.58
C LYS A 134 13.48 14.86 -11.21
N ILE A 135 13.11 14.02 -10.23
CA ILE A 135 13.73 14.01 -8.90
C ILE A 135 15.19 13.60 -9.01
N ASP A 136 15.47 12.51 -9.74
CA ASP A 136 16.83 11.98 -9.94
C ASP A 136 17.76 12.97 -10.65
N LYS A 137 17.22 13.72 -11.64
CA LYS A 137 17.96 14.73 -12.40
C LYS A 137 17.88 16.14 -11.82
N ALA A 138 17.36 16.31 -10.60
CA ALA A 138 17.21 17.63 -10.01
C ALA A 138 18.59 18.29 -9.79
N LEU A 139 18.73 19.55 -10.22
CA LEU A 139 20.01 20.28 -10.17
C LEU A 139 20.47 20.60 -8.74
N THR A 140 19.54 20.65 -7.78
CA THR A 140 19.83 20.99 -6.39
C THR A 140 19.04 20.10 -5.44
N ALA A 141 19.58 19.88 -4.25
CA ALA A 141 18.89 19.13 -3.19
C ALA A 141 17.54 19.77 -2.79
N GLY A 142 17.46 21.11 -2.81
CA GLY A 142 16.21 21.83 -2.52
C GLY A 142 15.12 21.58 -3.56
N LEU A 143 15.48 21.58 -4.86
CA LEU A 143 14.54 21.25 -5.93
C LEU A 143 14.08 19.79 -5.85
N ALA A 144 15.01 18.87 -5.56
CA ALA A 144 14.68 17.46 -5.37
C ALA A 144 13.66 17.28 -4.24
N GLU A 145 13.85 17.96 -3.09
CA GLU A 145 12.93 17.82 -1.96
C GLU A 145 11.56 18.45 -2.21
N ASP A 146 11.48 19.59 -2.90
CA ASP A 146 10.20 20.17 -3.32
C ASP A 146 9.44 19.21 -4.27
N LEU A 147 10.13 18.63 -5.25
CA LEU A 147 9.55 17.62 -6.14
C LEU A 147 9.07 16.40 -5.36
N ARG A 148 9.87 15.88 -4.43
CA ARG A 148 9.49 14.73 -3.59
C ARG A 148 8.23 15.01 -2.77
N LYS A 149 8.12 16.22 -2.21
CA LYS A 149 6.96 16.64 -1.42
C LYS A 149 5.70 16.75 -2.27
N ARG A 150 5.80 17.35 -3.46
CA ARG A 150 4.65 17.58 -4.36
C ARG A 150 4.16 16.32 -5.07
N THR A 151 5.07 15.39 -5.35
CA THR A 151 4.75 14.17 -6.11
C THR A 151 4.43 12.97 -5.22
N GLY A 152 4.82 13.01 -3.94
CA GLY A 152 4.70 11.84 -3.07
C GLY A 152 5.74 10.76 -3.35
N ILE A 153 6.75 11.02 -4.19
CA ILE A 153 7.80 10.06 -4.54
C ILE A 153 9.10 10.48 -3.85
N CYS A 154 9.78 9.57 -3.16
CA CYS A 154 11.09 9.82 -2.56
C CYS A 154 12.22 9.74 -3.59
N GLY A 155 12.12 8.85 -4.57
CA GLY A 155 13.16 8.64 -5.57
C GLY A 155 12.90 7.43 -6.46
N PRO A 156 13.93 7.00 -7.22
CA PRO A 156 13.88 5.73 -7.94
C PRO A 156 13.83 4.55 -6.97
N SER A 157 13.29 3.42 -7.42
CA SER A 157 13.39 2.13 -6.72
C SER A 157 14.24 1.19 -7.55
N ILE A 158 15.11 0.40 -6.91
CA ILE A 158 15.85 -0.67 -7.59
C ILE A 158 14.93 -1.69 -8.28
N LEU A 159 13.69 -1.85 -7.79
CA LEU A 159 12.70 -2.73 -8.41
C LEU A 159 12.21 -2.21 -9.77
N ASP A 160 12.40 -0.91 -10.08
CA ASP A 160 12.12 -0.34 -11.41
C ASP A 160 13.06 -0.94 -12.49
N CYS A 161 14.14 -1.64 -12.09
CA CYS A 161 15.03 -2.37 -13.02
C CYS A 161 14.48 -3.73 -13.47
N ILE A 162 13.50 -4.29 -12.75
CA ILE A 162 12.89 -5.58 -13.13
C ILE A 162 11.92 -5.33 -14.29
N PRO A 163 12.13 -5.90 -15.49
CA PRO A 163 11.34 -5.57 -16.69
C PRO A 163 9.83 -5.79 -16.55
N SER A 164 9.43 -6.75 -15.72
CA SER A 164 8.03 -7.11 -15.53
C SER A 164 7.33 -6.30 -14.43
N ILE A 165 8.05 -5.44 -13.69
CA ILE A 165 7.50 -4.65 -12.59
C ILE A 165 7.34 -3.18 -13.01
N GLN A 166 6.18 -2.60 -12.68
CA GLN A 166 5.83 -1.22 -13.01
C GLN A 166 5.20 -0.54 -11.81
N ARG A 167 5.69 0.65 -11.50
CA ARG A 167 5.29 1.42 -10.32
C ARG A 167 4.34 2.55 -10.72
N PRO A 168 3.16 2.68 -10.09
CA PRO A 168 2.70 1.94 -8.92
C PRO A 168 1.85 0.70 -9.24
N SER A 169 1.54 0.40 -10.51
CA SER A 169 0.44 -0.51 -10.87
C SER A 169 0.61 -1.96 -10.40
N LEU A 170 1.85 -2.45 -10.24
CA LEU A 170 2.14 -3.82 -9.79
C LEU A 170 2.42 -3.94 -8.28
N TYR A 171 1.93 -2.94 -7.52
CA TYR A 171 2.00 -2.87 -6.06
C TYR A 171 0.59 -2.74 -5.48
N PRO A 172 -0.19 -3.83 -5.40
CA PRO A 172 -1.58 -3.78 -4.95
C PRO A 172 -1.65 -3.35 -3.48
N HIS A 173 -2.72 -2.63 -3.16
CA HIS A 173 -3.05 -2.29 -1.78
C HIS A 173 -3.37 -3.55 -0.99
N GLU A 174 -2.75 -3.66 0.18
CA GLU A 174 -2.96 -4.80 1.07
C GLU A 174 -4.25 -4.54 1.89
N PHE A 175 -5.23 -5.42 1.69
CA PHE A 175 -6.57 -5.29 2.28
C PHE A 175 -6.61 -5.69 3.76
N MET A 176 -5.86 -6.71 4.16
CA MET A 176 -5.97 -7.30 5.49
C MET A 176 -5.55 -6.32 6.59
N HIS A 177 -4.41 -5.67 6.46
CA HIS A 177 -3.92 -4.73 7.47
C HIS A 177 -4.81 -3.49 7.53
N LEU A 178 -5.28 -2.99 6.38
CA LEU A 178 -6.13 -1.81 6.35
C LEU A 178 -7.49 -2.11 6.99
N PHE A 179 -8.26 -3.04 6.43
CA PHE A 179 -9.65 -3.25 6.84
C PHE A 179 -9.79 -4.14 8.05
N LEU A 180 -9.03 -5.23 8.16
CA LEU A 180 -9.25 -6.22 9.22
C LEU A 180 -8.46 -5.87 10.49
N LEU A 181 -7.20 -5.46 10.36
CA LEU A 181 -6.35 -5.18 11.52
C LEU A 181 -6.53 -3.74 12.05
N ASN A 182 -6.42 -2.73 11.18
CA ASN A 182 -6.42 -1.34 11.60
C ASN A 182 -7.83 -0.78 11.82
N HIS A 183 -8.77 -1.07 10.90
CA HIS A 183 -10.14 -0.55 10.99
C HIS A 183 -11.15 -1.53 11.60
N GLY A 184 -10.88 -2.83 11.54
CA GLY A 184 -11.80 -3.89 11.97
C GLY A 184 -12.34 -3.68 13.38
N PRO A 185 -11.50 -3.44 14.40
CA PRO A 185 -11.97 -3.19 15.76
C PRO A 185 -12.93 -2.00 15.86
N ALA A 186 -12.60 -0.87 15.21
CA ALA A 186 -13.45 0.31 15.22
C ALA A 186 -14.77 0.09 14.47
N LEU A 187 -14.74 -0.63 13.35
CA LEU A 187 -15.95 -1.00 12.60
C LEU A 187 -16.87 -1.90 13.42
N VAL A 188 -16.33 -2.87 14.15
CA VAL A 188 -17.11 -3.72 15.07
C VAL A 188 -17.76 -2.86 16.16
N LEU A 189 -17.01 -1.95 16.80
CA LEU A 189 -17.56 -1.03 17.79
C LEU A 189 -18.69 -0.17 17.22
N LEU A 190 -18.58 0.26 15.96
CA LEU A 190 -19.63 0.99 15.26
C LEU A 190 -20.87 0.11 15.04
N TRP A 191 -20.68 -1.11 14.52
CA TRP A 191 -21.79 -2.04 14.26
C TRP A 191 -22.52 -2.50 15.52
N VAL A 192 -21.85 -2.61 16.67
CA VAL A 192 -22.52 -2.96 17.94
C VAL A 192 -22.98 -1.75 18.75
N GLY A 193 -22.84 -0.53 18.20
CA GLY A 193 -23.32 0.71 18.83
C GLY A 193 -22.52 1.15 20.06
N THR A 194 -21.24 0.79 20.15
CA THR A 194 -20.36 1.13 21.30
C THR A 194 -19.13 1.95 20.90
N HIS A 195 -19.13 2.57 19.71
CA HIS A 195 -18.00 3.39 19.26
C HIS A 195 -17.88 4.69 20.08
N PRO A 196 -16.71 4.99 20.68
CA PRO A 196 -16.53 6.23 21.44
C PRO A 196 -16.63 7.45 20.52
N GLY A 197 -17.39 8.47 20.93
CA GLY A 197 -17.55 9.72 20.18
C GLY A 197 -18.59 9.69 19.06
N ILE A 198 -19.28 8.56 18.86
CA ILE A 198 -20.45 8.48 17.95
C ILE A 198 -21.65 8.08 18.81
N SER A 199 -22.46 9.07 19.19
CA SER A 199 -23.65 8.87 20.03
C SER A 199 -24.93 8.65 19.23
N ASP A 200 -24.94 9.03 17.95
CA ASP A 200 -26.04 8.83 17.03
C ASP A 200 -25.62 7.83 15.95
N ALA A 201 -26.30 6.69 15.90
CA ALA A 201 -26.09 5.69 14.84
C ALA A 201 -26.62 6.18 13.48
N GLY A 202 -27.27 7.33 13.41
CA GLY A 202 -27.87 7.85 12.20
C GLY A 202 -28.99 6.94 11.69
N SER A 203 -29.29 7.05 10.40
CA SER A 203 -30.45 6.39 9.77
C SER A 203 -30.15 5.06 9.09
N GLY A 204 -28.94 4.51 9.26
CA GLY A 204 -28.51 3.29 8.57
C GLY A 204 -28.89 2.00 9.29
N TYR A 205 -29.22 0.96 8.51
CA TYR A 205 -29.47 -0.40 9.02
C TYR A 205 -28.17 -1.21 9.13
N TYR A 206 -27.28 -0.81 10.04
CA TYR A 206 -25.98 -1.48 10.22
C TYR A 206 -25.74 -1.95 11.66
N LEU A 207 -26.67 -1.71 12.57
CA LEU A 207 -26.54 -2.12 13.96
C LEU A 207 -26.77 -3.63 14.11
N LEU A 208 -25.75 -4.33 14.56
CA LEU A 208 -25.80 -5.73 14.97
C LEU A 208 -26.23 -5.80 16.43
N LEU A 209 -27.31 -6.55 16.69
CA LEU A 209 -27.69 -6.91 18.04
C LEU A 209 -26.54 -7.68 18.70
N ARG A 210 -26.28 -7.41 19.98
CA ARG A 210 -25.21 -8.09 20.72
C ARG A 210 -25.33 -9.62 20.65
N ALA A 211 -26.56 -10.16 20.71
CA ALA A 211 -26.81 -11.59 20.56
C ALA A 211 -26.36 -12.14 19.20
N VAL A 212 -26.58 -11.38 18.12
CA VAL A 212 -26.14 -11.76 16.75
C VAL A 212 -24.61 -11.74 16.66
N TRP A 213 -23.96 -10.70 17.20
CA TRP A 213 -22.50 -10.63 17.23
C TRP A 213 -21.88 -11.78 18.05
N THR A 214 -22.48 -12.13 19.19
CA THR A 214 -22.06 -13.31 19.97
C THR A 214 -22.23 -14.60 19.18
N ALA A 215 -23.34 -14.79 18.47
CA ALA A 215 -23.55 -15.96 17.62
C ALA A 215 -22.50 -16.05 16.51
N ILE A 216 -22.21 -14.94 15.81
CA ILE A 216 -21.13 -14.88 14.80
C ILE A 216 -19.78 -15.28 15.41
N GLY A 217 -19.48 -14.81 16.63
CA GLY A 217 -18.24 -15.16 17.34
C GLY A 217 -18.13 -16.67 17.62
N ILE A 218 -19.22 -17.28 18.11
CA ILE A 218 -19.31 -18.71 18.37
C ILE A 218 -19.15 -19.50 17.06
N GLU A 219 -19.90 -19.15 16.02
CA GLU A 219 -19.81 -19.81 14.70
C GLU A 219 -18.42 -19.69 14.10
N THR A 220 -17.74 -18.55 14.27
CA THR A 220 -16.37 -18.34 13.80
C THR A 220 -15.37 -19.21 14.57
N GLU A 221 -15.50 -19.28 15.90
CA GLU A 221 -14.68 -20.16 16.74
C GLU A 221 -14.88 -21.63 16.36
N GLU A 222 -16.13 -22.06 16.24
CA GLU A 222 -16.49 -23.41 15.78
C GLU A 222 -15.95 -23.68 14.38
N ALA A 223 -16.02 -22.73 13.45
CA ALA A 223 -15.49 -22.92 12.09
C ALA A 223 -13.95 -22.92 12.03
N THR A 224 -13.24 -22.60 13.12
CA THR A 224 -11.78 -22.46 13.10
C THR A 224 -11.06 -23.77 12.75
N TYR A 225 -11.63 -24.93 13.09
CA TYR A 225 -11.05 -26.23 12.68
C TYR A 225 -11.25 -26.56 11.19
N LEU A 226 -12.19 -25.89 10.51
CA LEU A 226 -12.42 -25.99 9.07
C LEU A 226 -11.52 -25.02 8.28
N LEU A 227 -11.04 -23.96 8.94
CA LEU A 227 -9.96 -23.16 8.37
C LEU A 227 -8.76 -24.09 8.22
N PRO A 228 -8.18 -24.24 7.02
CA PRO A 228 -7.04 -25.11 6.85
C PRO A 228 -5.98 -24.68 7.86
N ALA A 229 -5.60 -25.61 8.76
CA ALA A 229 -4.68 -25.45 9.90
C ALA A 229 -3.23 -25.08 9.50
N ARG A 230 -3.07 -24.30 8.43
CA ARG A 230 -1.86 -24.10 7.64
C ARG A 230 -1.48 -22.63 7.45
N PHE A 231 -2.23 -21.74 8.09
CA PHE A 231 -2.05 -20.28 8.11
C PHE A 231 -1.91 -19.70 9.53
N ILE A 232 -1.70 -20.54 10.53
CA ILE A 232 -1.07 -20.16 11.80
C ILE A 232 0.36 -20.68 11.77
#